data_AF-A0A3N7GM69-F1
#
_entry.id   AF-A0A3N7GM69-F1
#
_cell.length_a   1.000
_cell.length_b   1.000
_cell.length_c   1.000
_cell.angle_alpha   90.00
_cell.angle_beta   90.00
_cell.angle_gamma   90.00
#
_symmetry.space_group_name_H-M   'P 1'
#
loop_
_entity.id
_entity.type
_entity.pdbx_description
1 polymer ?
#
loop_
_entity_poly.entity_id
_entity_poly.type
_entity_poly.pdbx_seq_one_letter_code
_entity_poly.pdbx_strand_id
1 'polypeptide(L)'
;MSTLTITKLYALLSGKLGKESAENLTTYIEEKIKEEVEDKTKILATREDISVLKGDLKIEIEELRTEMARTKSDIIKWMFIFWIGQVAATFGFILLYLNK
;
A
#
# COMPACT_ATOMS: atom_id res chain seq x y z
N MET A 1 -4.77 -10.96 33.45
CA MET A 1 -5.79 -12.00 33.21
C MET A 1 -5.11 -13.36 33.23
N SER A 2 -5.53 -14.28 34.10
CA SER A 2 -4.96 -15.63 34.16
C SER A 2 -5.44 -16.43 32.95
N THR A 3 -4.55 -16.69 32.00
CA THR A 3 -4.84 -17.50 30.81
C THR A 3 -4.92 -18.98 31.21
N LEU A 4 -6.08 -19.61 30.98
CA LEU A 4 -6.28 -21.04 31.18
C LEU A 4 -5.74 -21.77 29.94
N THR A 5 -4.85 -22.76 30.12
CA THR A 5 -4.37 -23.59 29.00
C THR A 5 -5.38 -24.69 28.68
N ILE A 6 -5.45 -25.18 27.44
CA ILE A 6 -6.33 -26.30 27.03
C ILE A 6 -6.11 -27.52 27.93
N THR A 7 -4.87 -27.82 28.29
CA THR A 7 -4.53 -28.93 29.21
C THR A 7 -5.10 -28.72 30.62
N LYS A 8 -5.09 -27.49 31.14
CA LYS A 8 -5.70 -27.17 32.44
C LYS A 8 -7.23 -27.20 32.36
N LEU A 9 -7.81 -26.79 31.23
CA LEU A 9 -9.24 -26.90 30.97
C LEU A 9 -9.68 -28.37 30.95
N TYR A 10 -8.94 -29.23 30.24
CA TYR A 10 -9.19 -30.68 30.21
C TYR A 10 -9.17 -31.29 31.61
N ALA A 11 -8.15 -30.96 32.42
CA ALA A 11 -8.03 -31.48 33.79
C ALA A 11 -9.22 -31.08 34.68
N LEU A 12 -9.69 -29.83 34.56
CA LEU A 12 -10.84 -29.33 35.32
C LEU A 12 -12.16 -29.96 34.88
N LEU A 13 -12.36 -30.13 33.57
CA LEU A 13 -13.55 -30.76 33.00
C LEU A 13 -13.58 -32.26 33.32
N SER A 14 -12.42 -32.94 33.25
CA SER A 14 -12.30 -34.37 33.55
C SER A 14 -12.72 -34.71 34.98
N GLY A 15 -12.40 -33.84 35.94
CA GLY A 15 -12.80 -34.00 37.34
C GLY A 15 -14.29 -33.77 37.62
N LYS A 16 -15.04 -33.14 36.71
CA LYS A 16 -16.47 -32.80 36.89
C LYS A 16 -17.43 -33.52 35.96
N LEU A 17 -17.00 -33.85 34.75
CA LEU A 17 -17.86 -34.32 33.65
C LEU A 17 -17.41 -35.69 33.09
N GLY A 18 -16.35 -36.28 33.64
CA GLY A 18 -15.72 -37.49 33.12
C GLY A 18 -14.72 -37.20 32.00
N LYS A 19 -13.81 -38.15 31.77
CA LYS A 19 -12.69 -37.99 30.81
C LYS A 19 -13.16 -37.79 29.38
N GLU A 20 -14.15 -38.57 28.94
CA GLU A 20 -14.68 -38.54 27.57
C GLU A 20 -15.36 -37.20 27.24
N SER A 21 -16.25 -36.73 28.11
CA SER A 21 -16.91 -35.43 27.94
C SER A 21 -15.92 -34.27 27.96
N ALA A 22 -14.90 -34.36 28.82
CA ALA A 22 -13.85 -33.36 28.91
C ALA A 22 -13.01 -33.31 27.63
N GLU A 23 -12.65 -34.48 27.09
CA GLU A 23 -11.90 -34.62 25.85
C GLU A 23 -12.66 -33.99 24.68
N ASN A 24 -13.91 -34.40 24.47
CA ASN A 24 -14.76 -33.89 23.40
C ASN A 24 -14.93 -32.36 23.45
N LEU A 25 -15.14 -31.80 24.63
CA LEU A 25 -15.28 -30.35 24.80
C LEU A 25 -13.96 -29.61 24.57
N THR A 26 -12.84 -30.13 25.06
CA THR A 26 -11.54 -29.50 24.80
C THR A 26 -11.13 -29.57 23.34
N THR A 27 -11.42 -30.67 22.64
CA THR A 27 -11.17 -30.81 21.21
C THR A 27 -12.01 -29.83 20.41
N TYR A 28 -13.32 -29.74 20.68
CA TYR A 28 -14.19 -28.78 20.00
C TYR A 28 -13.73 -27.33 20.18
N ILE A 29 -13.31 -26.97 21.41
CA ILE A 29 -12.79 -25.63 21.69
C ILE A 29 -11.47 -25.38 20.96
N GLU A 30 -10.56 -26.36 20.93
CA GLU A 30 -9.29 -26.25 20.21
C GLU A 30 -9.50 -26.07 18.71
N GLU A 31 -10.42 -26.84 18.11
CA GLU A 31 -10.81 -26.72 16.72
C GLU A 31 -11.43 -25.35 16.42
N LYS A 32 -12.35 -24.88 17.25
CA LYS A 32 -13.01 -23.57 17.04
C LYS A 32 -12.03 -22.40 17.16
N ILE A 33 -11.10 -22.47 18.12
CA ILE A 33 -10.04 -21.46 18.27
C ILE A 33 -9.12 -21.48 17.05
N LYS A 34 -8.73 -22.67 16.57
CA LYS A 34 -7.88 -22.80 15.38
C LYS A 34 -8.55 -22.21 14.14
N GLU A 35 -9.83 -22.52 13.93
CA GLU A 35 -10.65 -21.96 12.84
C GLU A 35 -10.71 -20.43 12.93
N GLU A 36 -11.02 -19.87 14.10
CA GLU A 36 -11.12 -18.41 14.29
C GLU A 36 -9.76 -17.70 14.09
N VAL A 37 -8.67 -18.30 14.56
CA VAL A 37 -7.32 -17.77 14.33
C VAL A 37 -6.95 -17.83 12.85
N GLU A 38 -7.27 -18.92 12.16
CA GLU A 38 -7.00 -19.06 10.73
C GLU A 38 -7.80 -18.04 9.90
N ASP A 39 -9.09 -17.86 10.18
CA ASP A 39 -9.93 -16.86 9.53
C ASP A 39 -9.44 -15.43 9.78
N LYS A 40 -9.07 -15.11 11.02
CA LYS A 40 -8.46 -13.81 11.33
C LYS A 40 -7.08 -13.64 10.70
N THR A 41 -6.34 -14.71 10.44
CA THR A 41 -5.02 -14.63 9.81
C THR A 41 -5.12 -14.48 8.29
N LYS A 42 -6.13 -15.07 7.65
CA LYS A 42 -6.41 -14.94 6.21
C LYS A 42 -6.67 -13.49 5.77
N ILE A 43 -7.22 -12.65 6.66
CA ILE A 43 -7.48 -11.23 6.37
C ILE A 43 -6.25 -10.33 6.61
N LEU A 44 -5.17 -10.85 7.20
CA LEU A 44 -3.96 -10.07 7.46
C LEU A 44 -3.04 -10.16 6.24
N ALA A 45 -2.65 -9.00 5.71
CA ALA A 45 -1.55 -8.95 4.75
C ALA A 45 -0.26 -9.44 5.41
N THR A 46 0.48 -10.31 4.74
CA THR A 46 1.77 -10.76 5.25
C THR A 46 2.81 -9.64 5.12
N ARG A 47 3.90 -9.74 5.88
CA ARG A 47 5.03 -8.79 5.74
C ARG A 47 5.61 -8.79 4.33
N GLU A 48 5.54 -9.94 3.65
CA GLU A 48 5.98 -10.08 2.27
C GLU A 48 5.09 -9.29 1.31
N ASP A 49 3.76 -9.44 1.42
CA ASP A 49 2.80 -8.71 0.57
C ASP A 49 3.00 -7.19 0.69
N ILE A 50 3.22 -6.70 1.91
CA ILE A 50 3.48 -5.28 2.17
C ILE A 50 4.83 -4.85 1.56
N SER A 51 5.85 -5.70 1.62
CA SER A 51 7.17 -5.43 1.03
C SER A 51 7.09 -5.33 -0.49
N VAL A 52 6.37 -6.24 -1.13
CA VAL A 52 6.11 -6.24 -2.58
C VAL A 52 5.36 -4.96 -2.98
N LEU A 53 4.22 -4.67 -2.35
CA LEU A 53 3.43 -3.47 -2.64
C LEU A 53 4.24 -2.17 -2.47
N LYS A 54 5.12 -2.11 -1.47
CA LYS A 54 6.00 -0.95 -1.26
C LYS A 54 7.07 -0.84 -2.35
N GLY A 55 7.56 -1.98 -2.83
CA GLY A 55 8.49 -2.06 -3.96
C GLY A 55 7.86 -1.51 -5.24
N ASP A 56 6.69 -2.02 -5.59
CA ASP A 56 5.93 -1.62 -6.79
C ASP A 56 5.57 -0.13 -6.74
N LEU A 57 5.05 0.34 -5.60
CA LEU A 57 4.73 1.75 -5.41
C LEU A 57 5.97 2.66 -5.55
N LYS A 58 7.14 2.20 -5.10
CA LYS A 58 8.38 2.96 -5.26
C LYS A 58 8.78 3.07 -6.74
N ILE A 59 8.60 2.00 -7.51
CA ILE A 59 8.88 1.99 -8.96
C ILE A 59 7.95 2.98 -9.66
N GLU A 60 6.63 2.90 -9.42
CA GLU A 60 5.65 3.82 -10.02
C GLU A 60 5.94 5.29 -9.67
N ILE A 61 6.33 5.58 -8.42
CA ILE A 61 6.69 6.94 -8.00
C ILE A 61 7.92 7.46 -8.76
N GLU A 62 8.94 6.61 -8.97
CA GLU A 62 10.15 7.01 -9.71
C GLU A 62 9.88 7.20 -11.21
N GLU A 63 9.01 6.38 -11.80
CA GLU A 63 8.54 6.56 -13.18
C GLU A 63 7.77 7.88 -13.33
N LEU A 64 6.81 8.16 -12.44
CA LEU A 64 6.06 9.42 -12.43
C LEU A 64 6.97 10.65 -12.27
N ARG A 65 7.99 10.57 -11.40
CA ARG A 65 8.98 11.64 -11.24
C ARG A 65 9.75 11.89 -12.54
N THR A 66 10.12 10.82 -13.23
CA THR A 66 10.85 10.90 -14.49
C THR A 66 10.00 11.53 -15.59
N GLU A 67 8.74 11.11 -15.73
CA GLU A 67 7.79 11.69 -16.68
C GLU A 67 7.49 13.16 -16.39
N MET A 68 7.37 13.53 -15.11
CA MET A 68 7.18 14.91 -14.70
C MET A 68 8.39 15.77 -15.04
N ALA A 69 9.61 15.28 -14.80
CA ALA A 69 10.84 15.97 -15.17
C ALA A 69 10.95 16.16 -16.69
N ARG A 70 10.60 15.13 -17.47
CA ARG A 70 10.56 15.18 -18.93
C ARG A 70 9.55 16.22 -19.42
N THR A 71 8.32 16.17 -18.92
CA THR A 71 7.25 17.12 -19.26
C THR A 71 7.66 18.56 -18.95
N LYS A 72 8.25 18.79 -17.76
CA LYS A 72 8.78 20.10 -17.38
C LYS A 72 9.86 20.57 -18.35
N SER A 73 10.81 19.70 -18.70
CA SER A 73 11.85 20.01 -19.69
C SER A 73 11.26 20.38 -21.05
N ASP A 74 10.28 19.62 -21.53
CA ASP A 74 9.68 19.87 -22.84
C ASP A 74 8.86 21.17 -22.85
N ILE A 75 8.12 21.47 -21.77
CA ILE A 75 7.47 22.78 -21.59
C ILE A 75 8.49 23.92 -21.66
N ILE A 76 9.64 23.79 -20.96
CA ILE A 76 10.69 24.81 -20.99
C ILE A 76 11.23 25.01 -22.42
N LYS A 77 11.49 23.93 -23.17
CA LYS A 77 11.94 24.02 -24.57
C LYS A 77 10.92 24.76 -25.45
N TRP A 78 9.64 24.41 -25.34
CA TRP A 78 8.59 25.05 -26.10
C TRP A 78 8.40 26.52 -25.73
N MET A 79 8.57 26.87 -24.45
CA MET A 79 8.59 28.25 -24.02
C MET A 79 9.68 29.03 -24.76
N PHE A 80 10.91 28.53 -24.86
CA PHE A 80 11.98 29.26 -25.58
C PHE A 80 11.63 29.56 -27.05
N ILE A 81 11.09 28.58 -27.77
CA ILE A 81 10.66 28.77 -29.17
C ILE A 81 9.57 29.86 -29.24
N PHE A 82 8.60 29.79 -28.34
CA PHE A 82 7.55 30.78 -28.24
C PHE A 82 8.11 32.19 -27.94
N TRP A 83 9.00 32.32 -26.95
CA TRP A 83 9.60 33.59 -26.56
C TRP A 83 10.45 34.21 -27.68
N ILE A 84 11.21 33.42 -28.44
CA ILE A 84 11.95 33.92 -29.61
C ILE A 84 10.98 34.49 -30.66
N GLY A 85 9.87 33.80 -30.92
CA GLY A 85 8.82 34.29 -31.81
C GLY A 85 8.21 35.61 -31.33
N GLN A 86 7.90 35.72 -30.03
CA GLN A 86 7.40 36.96 -29.43
C GLN A 86 8.39 38.12 -29.58
N VAL A 87 9.68 37.88 -29.31
CA VAL A 87 10.74 38.89 -29.47
C VAL A 87 10.86 39.33 -30.93
N ALA A 88 10.88 38.41 -31.89
CA ALA A 88 10.95 38.76 -33.30
C ALA A 88 9.74 39.60 -33.76
N ALA A 89 8.53 39.23 -33.30
CA ALA A 89 7.32 39.96 -33.61
C ALA A 89 7.33 41.39 -33.02
N THR A 90 7.74 41.56 -31.76
CA THR A 90 7.82 42.88 -31.14
C THR A 90 8.85 43.77 -31.82
N PHE A 91 10.03 43.26 -32.16
CA PHE A 91 11.01 44.00 -32.96
C PHE A 91 10.48 44.36 -34.35
N GLY A 92 9.75 43.45 -35.00
CA GLY A 92 9.09 43.71 -36.28
C GLY A 92 8.10 44.88 -36.20
N PHE A 93 7.26 44.91 -35.17
CA PHE A 93 6.33 46.01 -34.94
C PHE A 93 7.03 47.34 -34.64
N ILE A 94 8.09 47.33 -33.82
CA ILE A 94 8.87 48.53 -33.51
C ILE A 94 9.51 49.10 -34.78
N LEU A 95 10.16 48.26 -35.60
CA LEU A 95 10.79 48.69 -36.84
C LEU A 95 9.78 49.23 -37.86
N LEU A 96 8.60 48.61 -37.96
CA LEU A 96 7.53 49.09 -38.82
C LEU A 96 7.02 50.47 -38.39
N TYR A 97 6.94 50.73 -37.08
CA TYR A 97 6.55 52.03 -36.54
C TYR A 97 7.62 53.11 -36.73
N LEU A 98 8.91 52.75 -36.66
CA LEU A 98 10.03 53.68 -36.85
C LEU A 98 10.35 53.98 -38.32
N ASN A 99 10.07 53.05 -39.25
CA ASN A 99 10.21 53.23 -40.69
C ASN A 99 8.97 53.88 -41.34
N LYS A 100 8.14 54.54 -40.54
CA LYS A 100 6.95 55.28 -40.96
C LYS A 100 7.20 56.77 -40.82
#